data_AF-A0A2E2TRT2-F1
#
_entry.id   AF-A0A2E2TRT2-F1
#
_cell.length_a   1.000
_cell.length_b   1.000
_cell.length_c   1.000
_cell.angle_alpha   90.00
_cell.angle_beta   90.00
_cell.angle_gamma   90.00
#
_symmetry.space_group_name_H-M   'P 1'
#
loop_
_entity.id
_entity.type
_entity.pdbx_description
1 polymer ?
#
loop_
_entity_poly.entity_id
_entity_poly.type
_entity_poly.pdbx_seq_one_letter_code
_entity_poly.pdbx_strand_id
1 'polypeptide(L)'
;MSVFGLGVANNGNGSNGQEYVFPAIAVEAGDDILVVRSLEAQSSYFGACFSDFEYVFDEGTNGISQNGDDAIELFENGIVVEVFGDPDVDGSGEEWEYLDSWAYAVDGVWTYGGVNCSDGSTTTFDSNCPYPLCEIPDDIPGCTDESAFNFNPNATLDDGSCEAVLVDCMLSGADNFNEDANTACEDCCIFGGCTDPEALNFNEDANS
;
A
#
# COMPACT_ATOMS: atom_id res chain seq x y z
N MET A 1 -5.54 -36.25 -2.85
CA MET A 1 -4.65 -35.27 -2.20
C MET A 1 -3.91 -34.57 -3.32
N SER A 2 -3.62 -33.28 -3.19
CA SER A 2 -2.74 -32.64 -4.16
C SER A 2 -1.38 -33.34 -4.15
N VAL A 3 -0.74 -33.35 -5.31
CA VAL A 3 0.66 -33.79 -5.43
C VAL A 3 1.62 -32.65 -5.10
N PHE A 4 1.12 -31.41 -5.03
CA PHE A 4 1.92 -30.23 -4.75
C PHE A 4 1.86 -29.82 -3.28
N GLY A 5 2.93 -29.21 -2.81
CA GLY A 5 3.00 -28.56 -1.51
C GLY A 5 4.15 -27.58 -1.38
N LEU A 6 4.17 -26.86 -0.27
CA LEU A 6 5.24 -25.92 0.07
C LEU A 6 5.98 -26.41 1.31
N GLY A 7 7.26 -26.05 1.41
CA GLY A 7 8.05 -26.15 2.62
C GLY A 7 8.94 -24.93 2.78
N VAL A 8 9.42 -24.73 4.00
CA VAL A 8 10.34 -23.64 4.35
C VAL A 8 11.57 -24.26 4.97
N ALA A 9 12.74 -23.89 4.48
CA ALA A 9 14.01 -24.26 5.12
C ALA A 9 14.39 -23.16 6.11
N ASN A 10 13.97 -23.32 7.37
CA ASN A 10 14.09 -22.25 8.35
C ASN A 10 15.53 -22.00 8.79
N ASN A 11 15.98 -20.75 8.68
CA ASN A 11 17.29 -20.25 9.10
C ASN A 11 18.47 -21.09 8.55
N GLY A 12 18.37 -21.55 7.30
CA GLY A 12 19.46 -22.26 6.62
C GLY A 12 19.84 -23.62 7.19
N ASN A 13 18.91 -24.35 7.83
CA ASN A 13 19.20 -25.65 8.43
C ASN A 13 18.94 -26.84 7.49
N GLY A 14 18.78 -26.58 6.19
CA GLY A 14 18.36 -27.53 5.18
C GLY A 14 16.84 -27.71 5.14
N SER A 15 16.36 -28.44 4.14
CA SER A 15 14.93 -28.70 3.94
C SER A 15 14.29 -29.37 5.17
N ASN A 16 13.18 -28.80 5.64
CA ASN A 16 12.30 -29.39 6.65
C ASN A 16 11.27 -30.36 6.04
N GLY A 17 11.27 -30.50 4.71
CA GLY A 17 10.27 -31.22 3.95
C GLY A 17 9.00 -30.41 3.73
N GLN A 18 7.97 -31.08 3.23
CA GLN A 18 6.70 -30.44 2.89
C GLN A 18 5.90 -30.10 4.17
N GLU A 19 5.58 -28.82 4.36
CA GLU A 19 4.85 -28.27 5.51
C GLU A 19 3.39 -27.98 5.18
N TYR A 20 3.14 -27.49 3.95
CA TYR A 20 1.81 -27.21 3.44
C TYR A 20 1.48 -28.13 2.26
N VAL A 21 0.25 -28.66 2.24
CA VAL A 21 -0.25 -29.49 1.12
C VAL A 21 -1.38 -28.71 0.47
N PHE A 22 -1.24 -28.41 -0.82
CA PHE A 22 -2.30 -27.71 -1.53
C PHE A 22 -3.60 -28.54 -1.54
N PRO A 23 -4.77 -27.89 -1.61
CA PRO A 23 -6.02 -28.58 -1.89
C PRO A 23 -5.96 -29.33 -3.22
N ALA A 24 -6.69 -30.46 -3.32
CA ALA A 24 -6.76 -31.23 -4.55
C ALA A 24 -7.73 -30.57 -5.55
N ILE A 25 -7.27 -29.51 -6.20
CA ILE A 25 -7.98 -28.76 -7.24
C ILE A 25 -7.23 -28.82 -8.57
N ALA A 26 -7.94 -28.56 -9.67
CA ALA A 26 -7.31 -28.32 -10.96
C ALA A 26 -6.99 -26.82 -11.05
N VAL A 27 -5.80 -26.52 -11.59
CA VAL A 27 -5.35 -25.18 -11.95
C VAL A 27 -4.88 -25.24 -13.40
N GLU A 28 -5.05 -24.14 -14.13
CA GLU A 28 -4.66 -23.98 -15.51
C GLU A 28 -3.34 -23.20 -15.61
N ALA A 29 -2.68 -23.31 -16.75
CA ALA A 29 -1.48 -22.52 -17.00
C ALA A 29 -1.84 -21.03 -17.05
N GLY A 30 -1.23 -20.24 -16.17
CA GLY A 30 -1.49 -18.81 -16.02
C GLY A 30 -2.33 -18.44 -14.81
N ASP A 31 -2.84 -19.40 -14.04
CA ASP A 31 -3.50 -19.10 -12.77
C ASP A 31 -2.48 -18.66 -11.70
N ASP A 32 -2.81 -17.60 -10.97
CA ASP A 32 -2.02 -17.08 -9.86
C ASP A 32 -2.50 -17.64 -8.52
N ILE A 33 -1.57 -18.21 -7.75
CA ILE A 33 -1.84 -18.84 -6.46
C ILE A 33 -1.12 -18.08 -5.36
N LEU A 34 -1.89 -17.58 -4.39
CA LEU A 34 -1.38 -16.92 -3.19
C LEU A 34 -1.64 -17.79 -1.95
N VAL A 35 -0.59 -18.05 -1.18
CA VAL A 35 -0.70 -18.71 0.14
C VAL A 35 -0.46 -17.67 1.23
N VAL A 36 -1.39 -17.58 2.18
CA VAL A 36 -1.42 -16.50 3.19
C VAL A 36 -1.56 -17.05 4.60
N ARG A 37 -0.96 -16.36 5.56
CA ARG A 37 -1.14 -16.64 7.00
C ARG A 37 -2.35 -15.91 7.62
N SER A 38 -2.85 -14.90 6.93
CA SER A 38 -4.00 -14.09 7.34
C SER A 38 -4.68 -13.49 6.11
N LEU A 39 -5.87 -13.99 5.78
CA LEU A 39 -6.69 -13.42 4.71
C LEU A 39 -7.03 -11.95 4.95
N GLU A 40 -7.31 -11.56 6.20
CA GLU A 40 -7.68 -10.17 6.53
C GLU A 40 -6.51 -9.22 6.26
N ALA A 41 -5.30 -9.55 6.75
CA ALA A 41 -4.13 -8.71 6.52
C ALA A 41 -3.77 -8.64 5.03
N GLN A 42 -3.80 -9.79 4.34
CA GLN A 42 -3.36 -9.85 2.95
C GLN A 42 -4.38 -9.19 2.00
N SER A 43 -5.68 -9.33 2.24
CA SER A 43 -6.72 -8.62 1.49
C SER A 43 -6.68 -7.10 1.72
N SER A 44 -6.36 -6.66 2.94
CA SER A 44 -6.16 -5.23 3.22
C SER A 44 -4.94 -4.68 2.49
N TYR A 45 -3.82 -5.41 2.49
CA TYR A 45 -2.57 -4.95 1.88
C TYR A 45 -2.64 -4.95 0.34
N PHE A 46 -3.17 -6.00 -0.28
CA PHE A 46 -3.32 -6.02 -1.75
C PHE A 46 -4.49 -5.18 -2.25
N GLY A 47 -5.46 -4.83 -1.39
CA GLY A 47 -6.59 -3.98 -1.76
C GLY A 47 -7.34 -4.54 -2.97
N ALA A 48 -7.54 -3.71 -4.00
CA ALA A 48 -8.23 -4.12 -5.23
C ALA A 48 -7.50 -5.24 -5.99
N CYS A 49 -6.16 -5.30 -5.93
CA CYS A 49 -5.37 -6.35 -6.58
C CYS A 49 -5.61 -7.74 -5.97
N PHE A 50 -6.16 -7.83 -4.76
CA PHE A 50 -6.37 -9.12 -4.12
C PHE A 50 -7.33 -10.03 -4.90
N SER A 51 -8.23 -9.46 -5.72
CA SER A 51 -9.12 -10.24 -6.58
C SER A 51 -8.48 -10.77 -7.85
N ASP A 52 -7.25 -10.37 -8.15
CA ASP A 52 -6.53 -10.79 -9.36
C ASP A 52 -5.88 -12.17 -9.18
N PHE A 53 -5.72 -12.65 -7.94
CA PHE A 53 -5.32 -14.04 -7.68
C PHE A 53 -6.50 -15.00 -7.88
N GLU A 54 -6.38 -15.95 -8.80
CA GLU A 54 -7.41 -16.98 -9.02
C GLU A 54 -7.64 -17.86 -7.79
N TYR A 55 -6.56 -18.15 -7.05
CA TYR A 55 -6.61 -18.98 -5.85
C TYR A 55 -5.88 -18.34 -4.69
N VAL A 56 -6.60 -18.15 -3.58
CA VAL A 56 -6.01 -17.75 -2.31
C VAL A 56 -6.25 -18.83 -1.26
N PHE A 57 -5.18 -19.32 -0.66
CA PHE A 57 -5.21 -20.32 0.39
C PHE A 57 -4.74 -19.75 1.72
N ASP A 58 -5.61 -19.80 2.73
CA ASP A 58 -5.27 -19.44 4.11
C ASP A 58 -4.75 -20.67 4.85
N GLU A 59 -3.47 -20.64 5.21
CA GLU A 59 -2.84 -21.65 6.06
C GLU A 59 -2.83 -21.27 7.55
N GLY A 60 -3.28 -20.05 7.88
CA GLY A 60 -3.26 -19.51 9.23
C GLY A 60 -1.84 -19.30 9.78
N THR A 61 -1.76 -18.91 11.05
CA THR A 61 -0.49 -18.52 11.69
C THR A 61 0.41 -19.69 12.09
N ASN A 62 0.01 -20.94 11.82
CA ASN A 62 0.71 -22.16 12.26
C ASN A 62 1.16 -23.04 11.08
N GLY A 63 1.01 -22.57 9.84
CA GLY A 63 1.48 -23.26 8.64
C GLY A 63 2.97 -23.01 8.42
N ILE A 64 3.28 -22.32 7.32
CA ILE A 64 4.63 -21.92 6.89
C ILE A 64 5.19 -20.84 7.82
N SER A 65 6.34 -21.13 8.42
CA SER A 65 7.03 -20.24 9.35
C SER A 65 8.12 -19.42 8.66
N GLN A 66 7.84 -18.77 7.53
CA GLN A 66 8.81 -17.87 6.90
C GLN A 66 8.81 -16.48 7.57
N ASN A 67 9.98 -15.85 7.62
CA ASN A 67 10.24 -14.54 8.22
C ASN A 67 10.95 -13.55 7.25
N GLY A 68 11.03 -13.87 5.96
CA GLY A 68 11.67 -13.01 4.95
C GLY A 68 13.14 -13.30 4.65
N ASP A 69 13.76 -14.26 5.33
CA ASP A 69 15.13 -14.72 5.02
C ASP A 69 15.25 -16.24 4.93
N ASP A 70 14.11 -16.94 4.90
CA ASP A 70 14.05 -18.37 4.75
C ASP A 70 13.87 -18.80 3.29
N ALA A 71 14.54 -19.86 2.88
CA ALA A 71 14.33 -20.45 1.56
C ALA A 71 12.95 -21.15 1.48
N ILE A 72 12.30 -21.01 0.32
CA ILE A 72 10.96 -21.56 0.05
C ILE A 72 11.09 -22.68 -0.99
N GLU A 73 10.51 -23.84 -0.70
CA GLU A 73 10.59 -25.03 -1.54
C GLU A 73 9.21 -25.43 -2.06
N LEU A 74 9.10 -25.64 -3.38
CA LEU A 74 7.92 -26.25 -4.00
C LEU A 74 8.16 -27.75 -4.16
N PHE A 75 7.22 -28.56 -3.69
CA PHE A 75 7.26 -30.01 -3.79
C PHE A 75 6.25 -30.51 -4.83
N GLU A 76 6.64 -31.52 -5.61
CA GLU A 76 5.75 -32.35 -6.41
C GLU A 76 5.98 -33.83 -6.04
N ASN A 77 4.92 -34.54 -5.64
CA ASN A 77 4.98 -35.92 -5.15
C ASN A 77 6.01 -36.13 -4.03
N GLY A 78 6.22 -35.11 -3.19
CA GLY A 78 7.20 -35.11 -2.10
C GLY A 78 8.65 -34.93 -2.53
N ILE A 79 8.90 -34.55 -3.78
CA ILE A 79 10.22 -34.21 -4.32
C ILE A 79 10.27 -32.70 -4.56
N VAL A 80 11.35 -32.04 -4.16
CA VAL A 80 11.58 -30.62 -4.44
C VAL A 80 11.73 -30.42 -5.95
N VAL A 81 10.91 -29.54 -6.53
CA VAL A 81 10.92 -29.20 -7.95
C VAL A 81 11.33 -27.75 -8.23
N GLU A 82 11.23 -26.86 -7.25
CA GLU A 82 11.64 -25.46 -7.35
C GLU A 82 12.06 -24.94 -5.96
N VAL A 83 13.03 -24.03 -5.92
CA VAL A 83 13.56 -23.44 -4.68
C VAL A 83 13.82 -21.96 -4.88
N PHE A 84 13.26 -21.14 -4.01
CA PHE A 84 13.68 -19.76 -3.81
C PHE A 84 14.69 -19.67 -2.67
N GLY A 85 15.84 -19.06 -2.91
CA GLY A 85 16.94 -18.98 -1.93
C GLY A 85 17.81 -20.23 -1.86
N ASP A 86 18.54 -20.38 -0.76
CA ASP A 86 19.38 -21.56 -0.48
C ASP A 86 18.93 -22.23 0.83
N PRO A 87 18.43 -23.48 0.80
CA PRO A 87 17.95 -24.18 2.00
C PRO A 87 18.99 -24.36 3.10
N ASP A 88 20.28 -24.33 2.77
CA ASP A 88 21.38 -24.56 3.70
C ASP A 88 22.01 -23.23 4.21
N VAL A 89 21.41 -22.08 3.86
CA VAL A 89 21.91 -20.74 4.23
C VAL A 89 20.80 -19.89 4.83
N ASP A 90 21.11 -19.23 5.94
CA ASP A 90 20.25 -18.17 6.51
C ASP A 90 20.35 -16.94 5.60
N GLY A 91 19.23 -16.52 5.02
CA GLY A 91 19.19 -15.49 3.99
C GLY A 91 19.47 -14.07 4.49
N SER A 92 19.61 -13.86 5.80
CA SER A 92 19.91 -12.56 6.39
C SER A 92 21.19 -11.96 5.78
N GLY A 93 21.05 -10.90 4.98
CA GLY A 93 22.13 -10.23 4.26
C GLY A 93 22.53 -10.84 2.91
N GLU A 94 21.86 -11.91 2.47
CA GLU A 94 22.06 -12.53 1.16
C GLU A 94 21.28 -11.81 0.06
N GLU A 95 21.66 -12.02 -1.20
CA GLU A 95 21.02 -11.36 -2.35
C GLU A 95 19.54 -11.70 -2.53
N TRP A 96 19.07 -12.78 -1.91
CA TRP A 96 17.70 -13.28 -2.00
C TRP A 96 16.86 -12.95 -0.75
N GLU A 97 17.38 -12.17 0.19
CA GLU A 97 16.61 -11.67 1.35
C GLU A 97 15.39 -10.85 0.89
N TYR A 98 14.23 -11.17 1.46
CA TYR A 98 12.92 -10.60 1.11
C TYR A 98 12.13 -10.21 2.36
N LEU A 99 12.82 -9.85 3.45
CA LEU A 99 12.21 -9.32 4.67
C LEU A 99 11.34 -8.12 4.32
N ASP A 100 10.10 -8.16 4.81
CA ASP A 100 9.07 -7.15 4.56
C ASP A 100 8.93 -6.82 3.05
N SER A 101 8.87 -7.89 2.25
CA SER A 101 8.85 -7.87 0.79
C SER A 101 8.12 -9.10 0.22
N TRP A 102 8.37 -9.42 -1.05
CA TRP A 102 7.78 -10.55 -1.77
C TRP A 102 8.77 -11.18 -2.75
N ALA A 103 8.48 -12.41 -3.14
CA ALA A 103 9.17 -13.13 -4.22
C ALA A 103 8.15 -13.88 -5.09
N TYR A 104 8.39 -13.97 -6.39
CA TYR A 104 7.61 -14.80 -7.32
C TYR A 104 8.51 -15.33 -8.44
N ALA A 105 8.07 -16.40 -9.08
CA ALA A 105 8.80 -17.01 -10.20
C ALA A 105 7.94 -17.08 -11.45
N VAL A 106 8.55 -16.77 -12.59
CA VAL A 106 7.97 -17.03 -13.92
C VAL A 106 8.98 -17.83 -14.72
N ASP A 107 8.56 -18.99 -15.24
CA ASP A 107 9.42 -19.90 -16.02
C ASP A 107 10.76 -20.24 -15.33
N GLY A 108 10.75 -20.42 -14.00
CA GLY A 108 11.93 -20.73 -13.19
C GLY A 108 12.87 -19.55 -12.94
N VAL A 109 12.45 -18.32 -13.28
CA VAL A 109 13.19 -17.10 -12.99
C VAL A 109 12.53 -16.37 -11.83
N TRP A 110 13.24 -16.29 -10.71
CA TRP A 110 12.80 -15.57 -9.52
C TRP A 110 12.99 -14.06 -9.69
N THR A 111 11.96 -13.33 -9.31
CA THR A 111 11.98 -11.88 -9.11
C THR A 111 11.42 -11.59 -7.73
N TYR A 112 12.02 -10.66 -7.02
CA TYR A 112 11.68 -10.36 -5.64
C TYR A 112 11.94 -8.89 -5.34
N GLY A 113 11.21 -8.36 -4.36
CA GLY A 113 11.42 -7.00 -3.89
C GLY A 113 12.67 -6.91 -3.00
N GLY A 114 13.16 -5.68 -2.79
CA GLY A 114 14.25 -5.45 -1.86
C GLY A 114 13.83 -5.61 -0.40
N VAL A 115 14.81 -5.75 0.49
CA VAL A 115 14.60 -5.76 1.94
C VAL A 115 13.88 -4.49 2.40
N ASN A 116 12.84 -4.64 3.22
CA ASN A 116 12.04 -3.57 3.82
C ASN A 116 11.33 -2.66 2.81
N CYS A 117 11.14 -3.10 1.57
CA CYS A 117 10.56 -2.24 0.54
C CYS A 117 9.05 -1.98 0.75
N SER A 118 8.37 -2.80 1.56
CA SER A 118 7.01 -2.54 2.01
C SER A 118 6.90 -1.79 3.35
N ASP A 119 8.03 -1.43 3.98
CA ASP A 119 8.01 -0.76 5.28
C ASP A 119 7.27 0.57 5.23
N GLY A 120 6.35 0.73 6.19
CA GLY A 120 5.55 1.94 6.33
C GLY A 120 4.44 2.11 5.30
N SER A 121 4.32 1.18 4.34
CA SER A 121 3.19 1.15 3.41
C SER A 121 1.95 0.54 4.06
N THR A 122 0.79 0.97 3.58
CA THR A 122 -0.50 0.42 4.02
C THR A 122 -1.08 -0.57 3.01
N THR A 123 -0.64 -0.47 1.76
CA THR A 123 -1.03 -1.30 0.64
C THR A 123 0.19 -1.62 -0.25
N THR A 124 0.03 -2.55 -1.20
CA THR A 124 1.09 -2.79 -2.19
C THR A 124 1.33 -1.58 -3.10
N PHE A 125 0.31 -0.73 -3.33
CA PHE A 125 0.37 0.39 -4.27
C PHE A 125 1.18 1.59 -3.75
N ASP A 126 1.23 1.80 -2.44
CA ASP A 126 2.05 2.83 -1.77
C ASP A 126 3.40 2.29 -1.27
N SER A 127 3.72 1.02 -1.55
CA SER A 127 5.03 0.44 -1.26
C SER A 127 6.09 0.87 -2.28
N ASN A 128 7.38 0.76 -1.91
CA ASN A 128 8.49 1.00 -2.84
C ASN A 128 8.72 -0.19 -3.79
N CYS A 129 7.97 -1.28 -3.62
CA CYS A 129 8.03 -2.50 -4.42
C CYS A 129 6.62 -3.06 -4.63
N PRO A 130 5.79 -2.42 -5.46
CA PRO A 130 4.47 -2.94 -5.74
C PRO A 130 4.57 -4.36 -6.33
N TYR A 131 3.68 -5.26 -5.90
CA TYR A 131 3.71 -6.64 -6.35
C TYR A 131 3.36 -6.69 -7.84
N PRO A 132 4.08 -7.45 -8.69
CA PRO A 132 3.98 -7.25 -10.14
C PRO A 132 2.67 -7.68 -10.78
N LEU A 133 1.88 -8.55 -10.13
CA LEU A 133 0.53 -8.86 -10.57
C LEU A 133 -0.42 -7.68 -10.38
N CYS A 134 -0.12 -6.79 -9.42
CA CYS A 134 -0.92 -5.61 -9.16
C CYS A 134 -0.58 -4.56 -10.20
N GLU A 135 -1.43 -4.45 -11.22
CA GLU A 135 -1.36 -3.36 -12.17
C GLU A 135 -1.49 -2.03 -11.41
N ILE A 136 -0.39 -1.30 -11.31
CA ILE A 136 -0.47 0.09 -10.87
C ILE A 136 -1.11 0.84 -12.03
N PRO A 137 -2.25 1.52 -11.82
CA PRO A 137 -2.80 2.35 -12.87
C PRO A 137 -1.74 3.41 -13.22
N ASP A 138 -1.25 3.36 -14.46
CA ASP A 138 -0.33 4.38 -15.02
C ASP A 138 -0.90 5.79 -14.85
N ASP A 139 -2.24 5.88 -14.82
CA ASP A 139 -3.03 7.07 -14.65
C ASP A 139 -3.69 7.10 -13.26
N ILE A 140 -3.10 7.87 -12.34
CA ILE A 140 -3.71 8.24 -11.05
C ILE A 140 -4.45 9.56 -11.29
N PRO A 141 -5.79 9.56 -11.39
CA PRO A 141 -6.56 10.78 -11.61
C PRO A 141 -6.51 11.70 -10.40
N GLY A 142 -6.34 13.00 -10.64
CA GLY A 142 -6.47 14.05 -9.64
C GLY A 142 -5.94 15.39 -10.13
N CYS A 143 -6.02 16.43 -9.32
CA CYS A 143 -5.48 17.72 -9.71
C CYS A 143 -3.95 17.71 -9.77
N THR A 144 -3.39 17.99 -10.96
CA THR A 144 -1.93 18.05 -11.18
C THR A 144 -1.35 19.46 -11.11
N ASP A 145 -2.17 20.49 -10.89
CA ASP A 145 -1.72 21.88 -10.76
C ASP A 145 -1.24 22.16 -9.33
N GLU A 146 0.07 22.32 -9.14
CA GLU A 146 0.69 22.63 -7.83
C GLU A 146 0.19 23.93 -7.17
N SER A 147 -0.46 24.81 -7.95
CA SER A 147 -1.04 26.06 -7.46
C SER A 147 -2.51 25.95 -7.05
N ALA A 148 -3.15 24.81 -7.31
CA ALA A 148 -4.54 24.56 -6.93
C ALA A 148 -4.68 24.21 -5.44
N PHE A 149 -5.85 24.52 -4.88
CA PHE A 149 -6.18 24.24 -3.47
C PHE A 149 -6.16 22.74 -3.15
N ASN A 150 -6.53 21.90 -4.12
CA ASN A 150 -6.67 20.46 -4.00
C ASN A 150 -5.60 19.68 -4.78
N PHE A 151 -4.41 20.25 -4.97
CA PHE A 151 -3.28 19.57 -5.62
C PHE A 151 -3.04 18.18 -5.02
N ASN A 152 -2.96 17.15 -5.87
CA ASN A 152 -2.62 15.79 -5.49
C ASN A 152 -1.21 15.45 -6.00
N PRO A 153 -0.19 15.34 -5.13
CA PRO A 153 1.18 15.03 -5.55
C PRO A 153 1.35 13.62 -6.13
N ASN A 154 0.38 12.72 -5.92
CA ASN A 154 0.38 11.38 -6.49
C ASN A 154 -0.38 11.30 -7.82
N ALA A 155 -1.07 12.36 -8.26
CA ALA A 155 -1.80 12.34 -9.52
C ALA A 155 -0.84 12.36 -10.71
N THR A 156 -1.01 11.39 -11.63
CA THR A 156 -0.25 11.31 -12.89
C THR A 156 -1.11 11.73 -14.09
N LEU A 157 -2.43 11.84 -13.91
CA LEU A 157 -3.39 12.29 -14.91
C LEU A 157 -4.30 13.38 -14.34
N ASP A 158 -4.34 14.54 -14.99
CA ASP A 158 -5.29 15.60 -14.64
C ASP A 158 -6.72 15.15 -14.95
N ASP A 159 -7.57 15.13 -13.92
CA ASP A 159 -8.98 14.78 -14.03
C ASP A 159 -9.90 16.01 -14.18
N GLY A 160 -9.32 17.21 -14.22
CA GLY A 160 -10.05 18.47 -14.31
C GLY A 160 -10.73 18.88 -13.00
N SER A 161 -10.38 18.25 -11.87
CA SER A 161 -10.90 18.59 -10.53
C SER A 161 -10.21 19.79 -9.88
N CYS A 162 -9.17 20.37 -10.49
CA CYS A 162 -8.41 21.46 -9.88
C CYS A 162 -9.26 22.67 -9.48
N GLU A 163 -9.17 23.04 -8.21
CA GLU A 163 -9.83 24.21 -7.63
C GLU A 163 -8.80 25.33 -7.44
N ALA A 164 -9.08 26.51 -8.01
CA ALA A 164 -8.23 27.67 -7.79
C ALA A 164 -8.24 28.06 -6.30
N VAL A 165 -7.09 28.49 -5.78
CA VAL A 165 -7.01 29.05 -4.43
C VAL A 165 -7.79 30.37 -4.39
N LEU A 166 -8.85 30.41 -3.56
CA LEU A 166 -9.64 31.59 -3.28
C LEU A 166 -9.38 32.03 -1.83
N VAL A 167 -8.52 33.04 -1.71
CA VAL A 167 -8.16 33.65 -0.43
C VAL A 167 -9.16 34.74 -0.08
N ASP A 168 -9.90 34.57 1.01
CA ASP A 168 -10.84 35.59 1.51
C ASP A 168 -11.19 35.39 3.00
N CYS A 169 -12.04 36.25 3.56
CA CYS A 169 -12.51 36.13 4.93
C CYS A 169 -13.54 35.00 5.09
N MET A 170 -13.21 33.99 5.89
CA MET A 170 -14.12 32.88 6.23
C MET A 170 -14.79 33.02 7.61
N LEU A 171 -14.60 34.16 8.29
CA LEU A 171 -15.20 34.40 9.59
C LEU A 171 -16.64 34.90 9.42
N SER A 172 -17.62 34.09 9.83
CA SER A 172 -19.06 34.38 9.67
C SER A 172 -19.57 35.63 10.39
N GLY A 173 -18.76 36.19 11.31
CA GLY A 173 -19.03 37.46 11.99
C GLY A 173 -18.46 38.70 11.29
N ALA A 174 -17.70 38.53 10.20
CA ALA A 174 -17.11 39.63 9.45
C ALA A 174 -18.07 40.17 8.39
N ASP A 175 -17.95 41.47 8.09
CA ASP A 175 -18.77 42.16 7.09
C ASP A 175 -18.48 41.70 5.66
N ASN A 176 -17.26 41.23 5.39
CA ASN A 176 -16.84 40.66 4.10
C ASN A 176 -16.71 39.13 4.14
N PHE A 177 -17.46 38.46 5.02
CA PHE A 177 -17.53 37.00 5.02
C PHE A 177 -17.85 36.43 3.62
N ASN A 178 -17.02 35.49 3.18
CA ASN A 178 -17.16 34.78 1.92
C ASN A 178 -17.15 33.26 2.21
N GLU A 179 -18.30 32.62 2.03
CA GLU A 179 -18.48 31.19 2.26
C GLU A 179 -17.86 30.30 1.17
N ASP A 180 -17.59 30.87 -0.01
CA ASP A 180 -17.00 30.15 -1.14
C ASP A 180 -15.46 30.12 -1.06
N ALA A 181 -14.85 30.88 -0.13
CA ALA A 181 -13.41 30.89 0.05
C ALA A 181 -12.91 29.53 0.56
N ASN A 182 -11.87 29.01 -0.08
CA ASN A 182 -11.23 27.75 0.33
C ASN A 182 -9.95 28.00 1.15
N THR A 183 -9.47 29.24 1.20
CA THR A 183 -8.28 29.62 1.97
C THR A 183 -8.59 30.84 2.84
N ALA A 184 -8.52 30.66 4.17
CA ALA A 184 -8.83 31.72 5.11
C ALA A 184 -7.76 32.83 5.08
N CYS A 185 -8.21 34.08 4.99
CA CYS A 185 -7.40 35.26 5.28
C CYS A 185 -7.93 35.98 6.52
N GLU A 186 -7.31 35.73 7.67
CA GLU A 186 -7.70 36.35 8.94
C GLU A 186 -7.48 37.87 8.92
N ASP A 187 -6.37 38.34 8.33
CA ASP A 187 -6.05 39.77 8.22
C ASP A 187 -6.91 40.52 7.18
N CYS A 188 -7.65 39.80 6.34
CA CYS A 188 -8.55 40.38 5.34
C CYS A 188 -9.97 40.58 5.87
N CYS A 189 -10.32 39.99 7.02
CA CYS A 189 -11.66 40.09 7.59
C CYS A 189 -11.94 41.51 8.07
N ILE A 190 -13.09 42.04 7.67
CA ILE A 190 -13.53 43.39 8.00
C ILE A 190 -14.58 43.32 9.09
N PHE A 191 -14.36 44.04 10.18
CA PHE A 191 -15.32 44.17 11.26
C PHE A 191 -15.66 45.65 11.45
N GLY A 192 -16.92 45.99 11.22
CA GLY A 192 -17.44 47.30 11.52
C GLY A 192 -17.48 47.58 13.03
N GLY A 193 -17.24 48.84 13.38
CA GLY A 193 -17.37 49.32 14.75
C GLY A 193 -16.39 50.44 15.07
N CYS A 194 -16.44 50.94 16.30
CA CYS A 194 -15.42 51.83 16.81
C CYS A 194 -14.50 51.08 17.76
N THR A 195 -13.19 51.34 17.71
CA THR A 195 -12.23 50.82 18.70
C THR A 195 -12.17 51.68 19.97
N ASP A 196 -12.93 52.78 20.02
CA ASP A 196 -13.12 53.61 21.21
C ASP A 196 -14.12 52.96 22.18
N PRO A 197 -13.70 52.54 23.39
CA PRO A 197 -14.57 51.91 24.39
C PRO A 197 -15.78 52.76 24.83
N GLU A 198 -15.77 54.08 24.58
CA GLU A 198 -16.86 54.99 24.92
C GLU A 198 -17.86 55.19 23.76
N ALA A 199 -17.62 54.62 22.58
CA ALA A 199 -18.51 54.72 21.43
C ALA A 199 -19.73 53.78 21.54
N LEU A 200 -20.88 54.22 21.02
CA LEU A 200 -22.13 53.44 21.05
C LEU A 200 -22.06 52.14 20.23
N ASN A 201 -21.18 52.07 19.24
CA ASN A 201 -20.91 50.91 18.39
C ASN A 201 -19.50 50.35 18.64
N PHE A 202 -19.01 50.40 19.89
CA PHE A 202 -17.72 49.82 20.25
C PHE A 202 -17.66 48.33 19.89
N ASN A 203 -16.59 47.93 19.20
CA ASN A 203 -16.24 46.55 18.89
C ASN A 203 -14.71 46.42 18.98
N GLU A 204 -14.22 45.54 19.84
CA GLU A 204 -12.78 45.36 20.09
C GLU A 204 -12.02 44.81 18.87
N ASP A 205 -12.73 44.12 17.97
CA ASP A 205 -12.19 43.56 16.74
C ASP A 205 -12.34 44.49 15.53
N ALA A 206 -12.89 45.70 15.71
CA ALA A 206 -13.19 46.61 14.61
C ALA A 206 -11.94 47.10 13.86
N ASN A 207 -11.99 47.06 12.53
CA ASN A 207 -10.90 47.50 11.65
C ASN A 207 -11.37 48.31 10.42
N SER A 208 -12.66 48.65 10.34
CA SER A 208 -13.24 49.56 9.33
C SER A 208 -14.31 50.49 9.88
#